data_AF-A0A1V5YRU5-F1
#
_entry.id   AF-A0A1V5YRU5-F1
#
_cell.length_a   1.000
_cell.length_b   1.000
_cell.length_c   1.000
_cell.angle_alpha   90.00
_cell.angle_beta   90.00
_cell.angle_gamma   90.00
#
_symmetry.space_group_name_H-M   'P 1'
#
loop_
_entity.id
_entity.type
_entity.pdbx_description
1 polymer ?
#
loop_
_entity_poly.entity_id
_entity_poly.type
_entity_poly.pdbx_seq_one_letter_code
_entity_poly.pdbx_strand_id
1 'polypeptide(L)'
;MKNQNEDFYFKRKEKFVEKEFDTGFSSYQRNEGKVSNLRQWTVTINVGFVLYVITNNNNMLLLTIVVLVFMLILLLLELRTRSSMMFDKTNILDLERLIDEKNYDLYYKSILDYRFRDDRLRDLTAFTKLKHYLNAFKKAELIVWYGMWAIIWISIIIYLRWSWFSLHLWIPIGIASLYLVIFSYMIFKYFRKRKK
;
A
#
# COMPACT_ATOMS: atom_id res chain seq x y z
N MET A 1 -46.40 -18.80 11.49
CA MET A 1 -45.86 -19.08 10.15
C MET A 1 -44.72 -18.10 9.90
N LYS A 2 -43.46 -18.54 10.04
CA LYS A 2 -42.31 -17.74 9.56
C LYS A 2 -42.47 -17.59 8.04
N ASN A 3 -42.32 -16.36 7.57
CA ASN A 3 -42.66 -15.95 6.20
C ASN A 3 -41.74 -16.68 5.20
N GLN A 4 -42.29 -17.50 4.30
CA GLN A 4 -41.50 -18.17 3.25
C GLN A 4 -40.66 -17.18 2.41
N ASN A 5 -41.12 -15.93 2.32
CA ASN A 5 -40.40 -14.82 1.67
C ASN A 5 -39.14 -14.37 2.42
N GLU A 6 -39.15 -14.41 3.77
CA GLU A 6 -37.99 -14.04 4.60
C GLU A 6 -36.89 -15.09 4.48
N ASP A 7 -37.25 -16.37 4.55
CA ASP A 7 -36.31 -17.48 4.37
C ASP A 7 -35.69 -17.48 2.96
N PHE A 8 -36.46 -17.15 1.93
CA PHE A 8 -35.95 -17.01 0.56
C PHE A 8 -34.97 -15.83 0.44
N TYR A 9 -35.31 -14.67 1.02
CA TYR A 9 -34.44 -13.49 1.01
C TYR A 9 -33.13 -13.75 1.76
N PHE A 10 -33.21 -14.39 2.93
CA PHE A 10 -32.06 -14.78 3.72
C PHE A 10 -31.11 -15.69 2.94
N LYS A 11 -31.60 -16.83 2.41
CA LYS A 11 -30.78 -17.79 1.63
C LYS A 11 -30.14 -17.15 0.41
N ARG A 12 -30.86 -16.24 -0.25
CA ARG A 12 -30.31 -15.49 -1.38
C ARG A 12 -29.17 -14.57 -0.93
N LYS A 13 -29.36 -13.83 0.18
CA LYS A 13 -28.35 -12.92 0.72
C LYS A 13 -27.11 -13.66 1.19
N GLU A 14 -27.29 -14.77 1.91
CA GLU A 14 -26.23 -15.69 2.32
C GLU A 14 -25.34 -16.12 1.15
N LYS A 15 -25.93 -16.59 0.05
CA LYS A 15 -25.19 -16.97 -1.15
C LYS A 15 -24.38 -15.82 -1.77
N PHE A 16 -24.87 -14.58 -1.67
CA PHE A 16 -24.12 -13.41 -2.14
C PHE A 16 -22.95 -13.07 -1.22
N VAL A 17 -23.12 -13.24 0.10
CA VAL A 17 -22.06 -13.05 1.10
C VAL A 17 -20.93 -14.05 0.88
N GLU A 18 -21.25 -15.34 0.68
CA GLU A 18 -20.26 -16.38 0.33
C GLU A 18 -19.51 -16.01 -0.96
N LYS A 19 -20.22 -15.58 -2.00
CA LYS A 19 -19.59 -15.17 -3.25
C LYS A 19 -18.68 -13.94 -3.07
N GLU A 20 -19.04 -13.01 -2.18
CA GLU A 20 -18.22 -11.84 -1.87
C GLU A 20 -16.94 -12.23 -1.13
N PHE A 21 -16.99 -13.25 -0.27
CA PHE A 21 -15.82 -13.84 0.38
C PHE A 21 -14.82 -14.40 -0.64
N ASP A 22 -15.28 -15.27 -1.56
CA ASP A 22 -14.44 -15.84 -2.62
C ASP A 22 -13.85 -14.77 -3.55
N THR A 23 -14.67 -13.79 -3.91
CA THR A 23 -14.26 -12.65 -4.74
C THR A 23 -13.23 -11.78 -4.02
N GLY A 24 -13.40 -11.60 -2.70
CA GLY A 24 -12.46 -10.91 -1.83
C GLY A 24 -11.08 -11.58 -1.85
N PHE A 25 -11.02 -12.90 -1.62
CA PHE A 25 -9.77 -13.67 -1.69
C PHE A 25 -9.10 -13.58 -3.06
N SER A 26 -9.88 -13.76 -4.13
CA SER A 26 -9.37 -13.66 -5.51
C SER A 26 -8.81 -12.27 -5.82
N SER A 27 -9.48 -11.20 -5.34
CA SER A 27 -9.00 -9.82 -5.46
C SER A 27 -7.69 -9.60 -4.69
N TYR A 28 -7.62 -10.12 -3.46
CA TYR A 28 -6.43 -10.02 -2.62
C TYR A 28 -5.22 -10.68 -3.29
N GLN A 29 -5.36 -11.94 -3.75
CA GLN A 29 -4.29 -12.67 -4.44
C GLN A 29 -3.86 -11.98 -5.74
N ARG A 30 -4.82 -11.47 -6.53
CA ARG A 30 -4.51 -10.71 -7.74
C ARG A 30 -3.69 -9.45 -7.44
N ASN A 31 -4.03 -8.74 -6.36
CA ASN A 31 -3.30 -7.54 -5.97
C ASN A 31 -1.91 -7.87 -5.40
N GLU A 32 -1.74 -9.01 -4.72
CA GLU A 32 -0.42 -9.52 -4.33
C GLU A 32 0.46 -9.79 -5.55
N GLY A 33 -0.08 -10.44 -6.59
CA GLY A 33 0.61 -10.65 -7.86
C GLY A 33 1.03 -9.34 -8.54
N LYS A 34 0.20 -8.29 -8.48
CA LYS A 34 0.56 -6.95 -8.97
C LYS A 34 1.73 -6.34 -8.20
N VAL A 35 1.75 -6.48 -6.87
CA VAL A 35 2.88 -6.01 -6.05
C VAL A 35 4.18 -6.72 -6.44
N SER A 36 4.14 -8.03 -6.62
CA SER A 36 5.29 -8.81 -7.09
C SER A 36 5.79 -8.32 -8.46
N ASN A 37 4.89 -8.11 -9.41
CA ASN A 37 5.24 -7.60 -10.74
C ASN A 37 5.84 -6.18 -10.68
N LEU A 38 5.25 -5.28 -9.89
CA LEU A 38 5.81 -3.93 -9.68
C LEU A 38 7.25 -3.99 -9.14
N ARG A 39 7.53 -4.93 -8.23
CA ARG A 39 8.88 -5.14 -7.71
C ARG A 39 9.86 -5.68 -8.74
N GLN A 40 9.42 -6.60 -9.60
CA GLN A 40 10.25 -7.09 -10.71
C GLN A 40 10.65 -5.93 -11.62
N TRP A 41 9.70 -5.07 -12.01
CA TRP A 41 9.99 -3.86 -12.78
C TRP A 41 10.96 -2.92 -12.06
N THR A 42 10.76 -2.71 -10.76
CA THR A 42 11.71 -1.96 -9.93
C THR A 42 13.12 -2.55 -10.04
N VAL A 43 13.29 -3.86 -9.84
CA VAL A 43 14.60 -4.52 -9.95
C VAL A 43 15.20 -4.36 -11.34
N THR A 44 14.44 -4.66 -12.39
CA THR A 44 14.90 -4.59 -13.79
C THR A 44 15.42 -3.19 -14.14
N ILE A 45 14.68 -2.15 -13.77
CA ILE A 45 15.03 -0.76 -14.07
C ILE A 45 16.27 -0.34 -13.29
N ASN A 46 16.35 -0.69 -12.00
CA ASN A 46 17.51 -0.36 -11.19
C ASN A 46 18.77 -1.08 -11.69
N VAL A 47 18.70 -2.38 -12.00
CA VAL A 47 19.85 -3.13 -12.52
C VAL A 47 20.29 -2.56 -13.88
N GLY A 48 19.35 -2.31 -14.79
CA GLY A 48 19.65 -1.71 -16.09
C GLY A 48 20.30 -0.33 -15.96
N PHE A 49 19.80 0.49 -15.02
CA PHE A 49 20.38 1.79 -14.72
C PHE A 49 21.81 1.67 -14.17
N VAL A 50 22.04 0.78 -13.20
CA VAL A 50 23.37 0.57 -12.60
C VAL A 50 24.38 0.14 -13.66
N LEU A 51 24.01 -0.80 -14.53
CA LEU A 51 24.87 -1.25 -15.64
C LEU A 51 25.17 -0.10 -16.62
N TYR A 52 24.17 0.71 -16.96
CA TYR A 52 24.36 1.87 -17.82
C TYR A 52 25.33 2.88 -17.20
N VAL A 53 25.16 3.19 -15.92
CA VAL A 53 26.00 4.12 -15.15
C VAL A 53 27.45 3.63 -15.06
N ILE A 54 27.68 2.33 -14.85
CA ILE A 54 29.04 1.76 -14.83
C ILE A 54 29.69 1.87 -16.22
N THR A 55 28.92 1.66 -17.29
CA THR A 55 29.43 1.60 -18.66
C THR A 55 29.60 2.99 -19.29
N ASN A 56 28.73 3.94 -18.93
CA ASN A 56 28.65 5.27 -19.51
C ASN A 56 28.60 6.35 -18.41
N ASN A 57 29.69 7.12 -18.27
CA ASN A 57 29.77 8.21 -17.28
C ASN A 57 29.19 9.56 -17.78
N ASN A 58 28.68 9.59 -19.02
CA ASN A 58 28.07 10.79 -19.61
C ASN A 58 26.57 10.87 -19.31
N ASN A 59 26.07 12.08 -19.04
CA ASN A 59 24.66 12.39 -18.75
C ASN A 59 24.03 11.70 -17.53
N MET A 60 24.83 11.30 -16.53
CA MET A 60 24.32 10.64 -15.31
C MET A 60 23.23 11.43 -14.58
N LEU A 61 23.30 12.76 -14.56
CA LEU A 61 22.36 13.59 -13.78
C LEU A 61 20.94 13.51 -14.35
N LEU A 62 20.78 13.67 -15.67
CA LEU A 62 19.48 13.57 -16.34
C LEU A 62 18.89 12.16 -16.17
N LEU A 63 19.70 11.13 -16.36
CA LEU A 63 19.28 9.74 -16.28
C LEU A 63 18.88 9.34 -14.85
N THR A 64 19.59 9.87 -13.84
CA THR A 64 19.24 9.72 -12.42
C THR A 64 17.88 10.35 -12.11
N ILE A 65 17.59 11.55 -12.62
CA ILE A 65 16.29 12.21 -12.45
C ILE A 65 15.17 11.36 -13.06
N VAL A 66 15.37 10.85 -14.29
CA VAL A 66 14.38 10.02 -14.97
C VAL A 66 14.06 8.75 -14.16
N VAL A 67 15.09 8.05 -13.67
CA VAL A 67 14.87 6.85 -12.86
C VAL A 67 14.24 7.17 -11.52
N LEU A 68 14.61 8.28 -10.86
CA LEU A 68 13.95 8.72 -9.62
C LEU A 68 12.45 8.98 -9.82
N VAL A 69 12.08 9.68 -10.91
CA VAL A 69 10.67 9.92 -11.24
C VAL A 69 9.94 8.60 -11.49
N PHE A 70 10.55 7.67 -12.23
CA PHE A 70 9.96 6.37 -12.49
C PHE A 70 9.78 5.53 -11.21
N MET A 71 10.78 5.54 -10.33
CA MET A 71 10.73 4.88 -9.03
C MET A 71 9.61 5.45 -8.14
N LEU A 72 9.40 6.77 -8.18
CA LEU A 72 8.32 7.42 -7.46
C LEU A 72 6.94 7.01 -8.01
N ILE A 73 6.80 6.85 -9.33
CA ILE A 73 5.58 6.33 -9.95
C ILE A 73 5.32 4.88 -9.50
N LEU A 74 6.33 4.00 -9.56
CA LEU A 74 6.20 2.61 -9.10
C LEU A 74 5.83 2.53 -7.62
N LEU A 75 6.45 3.37 -6.78
CA LEU A 75 6.12 3.47 -5.36
C LEU A 75 4.66 3.88 -5.14
N LEU A 76 4.16 4.89 -5.86
CA LEU A 76 2.75 5.31 -5.76
C LEU A 76 1.79 4.19 -6.19
N LEU A 77 2.11 3.47 -7.26
CA LEU A 77 1.32 2.32 -7.73
C LEU A 77 1.32 1.17 -6.72
N GLU A 78 2.47 0.86 -6.11
CA GLU A 78 2.58 -0.17 -5.08
C GLU A 78 1.79 0.21 -3.83
N LEU A 79 1.89 1.47 -3.37
CA LEU A 79 1.13 1.99 -2.23
C LEU A 79 -0.37 1.89 -2.45
N ARG A 80 -0.84 2.25 -3.65
CA ARG A 80 -2.24 2.10 -4.02
C ARG A 80 -2.68 0.63 -3.94
N THR A 81 -1.88 -0.27 -4.52
CA THR A 81 -2.19 -1.71 -4.54
C THR A 81 -2.22 -2.29 -3.13
N ARG A 82 -1.24 -1.95 -2.28
CA ARG A 82 -1.18 -2.39 -0.87
C ARG A 82 -2.31 -1.84 -0.02
N SER A 83 -2.79 -0.63 -0.31
CA SER A 83 -3.95 -0.04 0.34
C SER A 83 -5.21 -0.85 0.03
N SER A 84 -5.44 -1.17 -1.25
CA SER A 84 -6.55 -2.05 -1.67
C SER A 84 -6.45 -3.44 -1.04
N MET A 85 -5.27 -4.05 -1.00
CA MET A 85 -5.07 -5.35 -0.33
C MET A 85 -5.41 -5.29 1.16
N MET A 86 -5.05 -4.20 1.85
CA MET A 86 -5.34 -4.07 3.27
C MET A 86 -6.86 -3.97 3.51
N PHE A 87 -7.56 -3.25 2.64
CA PHE A 87 -9.01 -3.19 2.67
C PHE A 87 -9.65 -4.57 2.40
N ASP A 88 -9.21 -5.26 1.34
CA ASP A 88 -9.70 -6.59 0.99
C ASP A 88 -9.44 -7.59 2.13
N LYS A 89 -8.26 -7.55 2.76
CA LYS A 89 -7.92 -8.40 3.91
C LYS A 89 -8.85 -8.18 5.09
N THR A 90 -9.12 -6.92 5.46
CA THR A 90 -10.07 -6.63 6.55
C THR A 90 -11.46 -7.17 6.21
N ASN A 91 -11.92 -6.94 4.97
CA ASN A 91 -13.23 -7.42 4.53
C ASN A 91 -13.35 -8.95 4.58
N ILE A 92 -12.31 -9.66 4.14
CA ILE A 92 -12.23 -11.11 4.22
C ILE A 92 -12.32 -11.59 5.66
N LEU A 93 -11.52 -11.01 6.58
CA LEU A 93 -11.52 -11.40 8.00
C LEU A 93 -12.88 -11.14 8.68
N ASP A 94 -13.55 -10.04 8.31
CA ASP A 94 -14.88 -9.74 8.83
C ASP A 94 -15.93 -10.73 8.31
N LEU A 95 -15.82 -11.14 7.04
CA LEU A 95 -16.68 -12.16 6.44
C LEU A 95 -16.41 -13.56 7.01
N GLU A 96 -15.14 -13.91 7.22
CA GLU A 96 -14.72 -15.17 7.85
C GLU A 96 -15.34 -15.29 9.24
N ARG A 97 -15.23 -14.24 10.06
CA ARG A 97 -15.86 -14.18 11.39
C ARG A 97 -17.37 -14.34 11.35
N LEU A 98 -18.01 -13.80 10.31
CA LEU A 98 -19.45 -13.91 10.14
C LEU A 98 -19.83 -15.35 9.81
N ILE A 99 -19.11 -16.00 8.89
CA ILE A 99 -19.36 -17.38 8.44
C ILE A 99 -19.03 -18.39 9.56
N ASP A 100 -18.00 -18.13 10.37
CA ASP A 100 -17.57 -18.98 11.48
C ASP A 100 -18.48 -18.86 12.74
N GLU A 101 -19.51 -18.01 12.72
CA GLU A 101 -20.43 -17.82 13.84
C GLU A 101 -21.23 -19.11 14.10
N LYS A 102 -20.99 -19.74 15.26
CA LYS A 102 -21.60 -21.03 15.60
C LYS A 102 -23.05 -20.90 16.06
N ASN A 103 -23.46 -19.73 16.52
CA ASN A 103 -24.82 -19.49 16.97
C ASN A 103 -25.71 -19.08 15.79
N TYR A 104 -26.69 -19.93 15.46
CA TYR A 104 -27.61 -19.72 14.33
C TYR A 104 -28.37 -18.39 14.40
N ASP A 105 -28.83 -17.95 15.57
CA ASP A 105 -29.60 -16.71 15.70
C ASP A 105 -28.70 -15.47 15.48
N LEU A 106 -27.46 -15.52 15.97
CA LEU A 106 -26.46 -14.47 15.75
C LEU A 106 -25.99 -14.44 14.29
N TYR A 107 -25.79 -15.60 13.69
CA TYR A 107 -25.45 -15.74 12.27
C TYR A 107 -26.56 -15.17 11.38
N TYR A 108 -27.80 -15.59 11.62
CA TYR A 108 -28.97 -15.14 10.87
C TYR A 108 -29.11 -13.61 10.91
N LYS A 109 -28.97 -13.04 12.12
CA LYS A 109 -29.00 -11.58 12.29
C LYS A 109 -27.82 -10.89 11.60
N SER A 110 -26.62 -11.43 11.71
CA SER A 110 -25.42 -10.86 11.08
C SER A 110 -25.50 -10.83 9.55
N ILE A 111 -26.03 -11.88 8.92
CA ILE A 111 -26.29 -11.89 7.47
C ILE A 111 -27.34 -10.83 7.10
N LEU A 112 -28.43 -10.70 7.86
CA LEU A 112 -29.46 -9.70 7.58
C LEU A 112 -28.95 -8.26 7.73
N ASP A 113 -28.08 -8.00 8.70
CA ASP A 113 -27.47 -6.69 8.94
C ASP A 113 -26.24 -6.41 8.04
N TYR A 114 -25.71 -7.43 7.37
CA TYR A 114 -24.55 -7.29 6.49
C TYR A 114 -24.79 -6.27 5.38
N ARG A 115 -23.86 -5.32 5.21
CA ARG A 115 -23.82 -4.36 4.10
C ARG A 115 -22.70 -4.73 3.14
N PHE A 116 -23.04 -4.86 1.86
CA PHE A 116 -22.08 -5.19 0.80
C PHE A 116 -20.95 -4.15 0.74
N ARG A 117 -19.77 -4.57 0.30
CA ARG A 117 -18.59 -3.69 0.21
C ARG A 117 -18.86 -2.40 -0.56
N ASP A 118 -19.55 -2.47 -1.69
CA ASP A 118 -19.75 -1.32 -2.56
C ASP A 118 -20.60 -0.21 -1.90
N ASP A 119 -21.58 -0.62 -1.07
CA ASP A 119 -22.36 0.31 -0.26
C ASP A 119 -21.51 0.93 0.85
N ARG A 120 -20.67 0.13 1.53
CA ARG A 120 -19.75 0.63 2.56
C ARG A 120 -18.69 1.58 1.99
N LEU A 121 -18.23 1.33 0.75
CA LEU A 121 -17.24 2.16 0.08
C LEU A 121 -17.80 3.53 -0.35
N ARG A 122 -19.10 3.61 -0.66
CA ARG A 122 -19.79 4.89 -0.95
C ARG A 122 -19.82 5.81 0.27
N ASP A 123 -19.98 5.24 1.46
CA ASP A 123 -20.08 6.00 2.72
C ASP A 123 -18.71 6.47 3.25
N LEU A 124 -17.60 6.06 2.64
CA LEU A 124 -16.25 6.44 3.09
C LEU A 124 -15.88 7.87 2.69
N THR A 125 -15.67 8.71 3.70
CA THR A 125 -15.12 10.06 3.53
C THR A 125 -13.69 10.05 2.97
N ALA A 126 -13.30 11.12 2.27
CA ALA A 126 -11.96 11.29 1.69
C ALA A 126 -10.84 11.19 2.74
N PHE A 127 -11.11 11.62 3.99
CA PHE A 127 -10.14 11.54 5.09
C PHE A 127 -9.82 10.10 5.49
N THR A 128 -10.82 9.22 5.51
CA THR A 128 -10.62 7.80 5.80
C THR A 128 -9.80 7.13 4.70
N LYS A 129 -10.07 7.46 3.43
CA LYS A 129 -9.27 6.99 2.29
C LYS A 129 -7.80 7.40 2.43
N LEU A 130 -7.52 8.66 2.77
CA LEU A 130 -6.15 9.14 3.01
C LEU A 130 -5.46 8.41 4.17
N LYS A 131 -6.18 8.14 5.26
CA LYS A 131 -5.66 7.37 6.41
C LYS A 131 -5.25 5.96 6.00
N HIS A 132 -6.00 5.29 5.12
CA HIS A 132 -5.63 3.98 4.59
C HIS A 132 -4.36 4.01 3.73
N TYR A 133 -4.16 5.06 2.92
CA TYR A 133 -2.90 5.24 2.18
C TYR A 133 -1.71 5.44 3.12
N LEU A 134 -1.86 6.26 4.17
CA LEU A 134 -0.81 6.50 5.15
C LEU A 134 -0.46 5.24 5.97
N ASN A 135 -1.46 4.41 6.30
CA ASN A 135 -1.22 3.15 6.99
C ASN A 135 -0.51 2.14 6.09
N ALA A 136 -0.81 2.12 4.77
CA ALA A 136 -0.09 1.28 3.83
C ALA A 136 1.39 1.68 3.70
N PHE A 137 1.70 2.97 3.81
CA PHE A 137 3.07 3.49 3.78
C PHE A 137 3.93 3.00 4.96
N LYS A 138 3.33 2.79 6.14
CA LYS A 138 4.04 2.33 7.34
C LYS A 138 4.35 0.84 7.36
N LYS A 139 4.04 0.09 6.29
CA LYS A 139 4.41 -1.32 6.22
C LYS A 139 5.93 -1.45 6.14
N ALA A 140 6.52 -2.13 7.12
CA ALA A 140 7.97 -2.34 7.23
C ALA A 140 8.58 -2.89 5.92
N GLU A 141 7.86 -3.78 5.25
CA GLU A 141 8.26 -4.37 3.98
C GLU A 141 8.52 -3.33 2.86
N LEU A 142 7.73 -2.25 2.82
CA LEU A 142 7.89 -1.18 1.84
C LEU A 142 9.08 -0.28 2.22
N ILE A 143 9.23 0.03 3.51
CA ILE A 143 10.37 0.80 4.02
C ILE A 143 11.68 0.06 3.75
N VAL A 144 11.74 -1.25 4.05
CA VAL A 144 12.92 -2.09 3.79
C VAL A 144 13.24 -2.14 2.30
N TRP A 145 12.23 -2.32 1.44
CA TRP A 145 12.42 -2.45 0.00
C TRP A 145 13.01 -1.17 -0.63
N TYR A 146 12.36 -0.02 -0.42
CA TYR A 146 12.82 1.25 -1.00
C TYR A 146 14.05 1.80 -0.26
N GLY A 147 14.21 1.49 1.03
CA GLY A 147 15.41 1.81 1.81
C GLY A 147 16.64 1.07 1.30
N MET A 148 16.52 -0.22 0.98
CA MET A 148 17.60 -1.00 0.36
C MET A 148 18.07 -0.37 -0.95
N TRP A 149 17.14 0.00 -1.85
CA TRP A 149 17.50 0.69 -3.08
C TRP A 149 18.18 2.02 -2.78
N ALA A 150 17.65 2.87 -1.91
CA ALA A 150 18.30 4.13 -1.56
C ALA A 150 19.77 3.96 -1.12
N ILE A 151 20.07 2.93 -0.32
CA ILE A 151 21.44 2.61 0.12
C ILE A 151 22.34 2.23 -1.07
N ILE A 152 21.86 1.35 -1.96
CA ILE A 152 22.60 0.94 -3.17
C ILE A 152 22.94 2.17 -4.02
N TRP A 153 21.97 3.05 -4.25
CA TRP A 153 22.14 4.25 -5.06
C TRP A 153 23.14 5.24 -4.46
N ILE A 154 23.03 5.51 -3.15
CA ILE A 154 23.98 6.37 -2.43
C ILE A 154 25.39 5.80 -2.59
N SER A 155 25.55 4.49 -2.43
CA SER A 155 26.86 3.81 -2.50
C SER A 155 27.49 3.93 -3.90
N ILE A 156 26.68 3.82 -4.96
CA ILE A 156 27.13 3.96 -6.35
C ILE A 156 27.53 5.40 -6.68
N ILE A 157 26.75 6.38 -6.24
CA ILE A 157 27.08 7.81 -6.43
C ILE A 157 28.39 8.16 -5.70
N ILE A 158 28.54 7.69 -4.46
CA ILE A 158 29.75 7.83 -3.66
C ILE A 158 30.96 7.24 -4.38
N TYR A 159 30.84 6.02 -4.91
CA TYR A 159 31.93 5.32 -5.60
C TYR A 159 32.36 6.06 -6.88
N LEU A 160 31.40 6.50 -7.69
CA LEU A 160 31.68 7.07 -9.02
C LEU A 160 32.06 8.56 -8.98
N ARG A 161 31.60 9.29 -7.97
CA ARG A 161 31.78 10.73 -7.85
C ARG A 161 32.17 11.16 -6.44
N TRP A 162 33.13 10.46 -5.83
CA TRP A 162 33.61 10.74 -4.47
C TRP A 162 33.99 12.21 -4.24
N SER A 163 34.67 12.83 -5.19
CA SER A 163 35.09 14.25 -5.13
C SER A 163 33.92 15.24 -5.20
N TRP A 164 32.88 14.94 -5.99
CA TRP A 164 31.67 15.78 -6.04
C TRP A 164 30.78 15.55 -4.81
N PHE A 165 30.62 14.28 -4.39
CA PHE A 165 29.84 13.89 -3.23
C PHE A 165 30.39 14.48 -1.93
N SER A 166 31.72 14.48 -1.73
CA SER A 166 32.34 15.12 -0.56
C SER A 166 32.09 16.64 -0.51
N LEU A 167 32.08 17.30 -1.67
CA LEU A 167 31.76 18.73 -1.81
C LEU A 167 30.26 19.04 -1.67
N HIS A 168 29.37 18.09 -2.00
CA HIS A 168 27.92 18.30 -2.10
C HIS A 168 27.12 17.52 -1.06
N LEU A 169 27.79 16.95 -0.06
CA LEU A 169 27.22 16.13 1.02
C LEU A 169 26.11 16.87 1.81
N TRP A 170 26.17 18.20 1.81
CA TRP A 170 25.17 19.09 2.40
C TRP A 170 23.80 19.04 1.68
N ILE A 171 23.74 18.67 0.40
CA ILE A 171 22.47 18.55 -0.36
C ILE A 171 21.63 17.37 0.15
N PRO A 172 22.13 16.11 0.19
CA PRO A 172 21.37 15.00 0.75
C PRO A 172 21.11 15.17 2.25
N ILE A 173 22.01 15.79 3.03
CA ILE A 173 21.76 16.15 4.44
C ILE A 173 20.63 17.18 4.56
N GLY A 174 20.57 18.17 3.66
CA GLY A 174 19.51 19.16 3.58
C GLY A 174 18.15 18.52 3.25
N ILE A 175 18.12 17.61 2.28
CA ILE A 175 16.90 16.87 1.92
C ILE A 175 16.46 15.95 3.08
N ALA A 176 17.38 15.21 3.69
CA ALA A 176 17.10 14.32 4.82
C ALA A 176 16.60 15.09 6.06
N SER A 177 17.18 16.27 6.34
CA SER A 177 16.73 17.13 7.45
C SER A 177 15.33 17.71 7.18
N LEU A 178 15.01 18.11 5.95
CA LEU A 178 13.65 18.50 5.55
C LEU A 178 12.65 17.36 5.74
N TYR A 179 13.01 16.13 5.35
CA TYR A 179 12.19 14.94 5.60
C TYR A 179 12.00 14.68 7.09
N LEU A 180 13.04 14.81 7.91
CA LEU A 180 12.96 14.67 9.37
C LEU A 180 12.06 15.74 10.00
N VAL A 181 12.10 16.99 9.52
CA VAL A 181 11.23 18.08 10.00
C VAL A 181 9.77 17.82 9.62
N ILE A 182 9.49 17.45 8.37
CA ILE A 182 8.12 17.12 7.91
C ILE A 182 7.58 15.90 8.67
N PHE A 183 8.40 14.87 8.86
CA PHE A 183 8.04 13.67 9.59
C PHE A 183 7.76 13.97 11.07
N SER A 184 8.62 14.76 11.73
CA SER A 184 8.44 15.21 13.11
C SER A 184 7.19 16.08 13.27
N TYR A 185 6.94 16.99 12.32
CA TYR A 185 5.72 17.81 12.28
C TYR A 185 4.46 16.94 12.14
N MET A 186 4.47 15.94 11.26
CA MET A 186 3.37 15.01 11.09
C MET A 186 3.11 14.19 12.35
N ILE A 187 4.17 13.72 13.02
CA ILE A 187 4.09 13.01 14.31
C ILE A 187 3.48 13.91 15.38
N PHE A 188 3.99 15.13 15.52
CA PHE A 188 3.51 16.09 16.51
C PHE A 188 2.03 16.46 16.28
N LYS A 189 1.64 16.71 15.03
CA LYS A 189 0.25 16.98 14.63
C LYS A 189 -0.67 15.80 14.92
N TYR A 190 -0.18 14.58 14.70
CA TYR A 190 -0.92 13.35 15.00
C TYR A 190 -1.20 13.19 16.49
N PHE A 191 -0.21 13.43 17.36
CA PHE A 191 -0.40 13.35 18.81
C PHE A 191 -1.23 14.51 19.38
N ARG A 192 -1.11 15.73 18.82
CA ARG A 192 -1.93 16.88 19.22
C ARG A 192 -3.42 16.69 18.93
N LYS A 193 -3.77 15.95 17.86
CA LYS A 193 -5.17 15.62 17.51
C LYS A 193 -5.80 14.51 18.36
N ARG A 194 -5.02 13.74 19.14
CA ARG A 194 -5.54 12.70 20.05
C ARG A 194 -5.76 13.19 21.50
N LYS A 195 -5.33 14.41 21.83
CA LYS A 195 -5.54 15.05 23.15
C LYS A 195 -6.80 15.95 23.19
N LYS A 196 -7.58 15.98 22.12
CA LYS A 196 -8.94 16.57 22.05
C LYS A 196 -9.90 15.45 21.68
#